data_AF-A0A7R7YJ96-F1
#
_entry.id   AF-A0A7R7YJ96-F1
#
_cell.length_a   1.000
_cell.length_b   1.000
_cell.length_c   1.000
_cell.angle_alpha   90.00
_cell.angle_beta   90.00
_cell.angle_gamma   90.00
#
_symmetry.space_group_name_H-M   'P 1'
#
loop_
_entity.id
_entity.type
_entity.pdbx_description
1 polymer ?
#
loop_
_entity_poly.entity_id
_entity_poly.type
_entity_poly.pdbx_seq_one_letter_code
_entity_poly.pdbx_strand_id
1 'polypeptide(L)'
;MAAADHGVVAEGVSAYPQEVTRQMVLNFLSGGAAINQFALTADCAVYVLDVGVVGELPDHPGLLKRKVRPGTANLARGPAMTPEEAERALLAGREAARRAIAEGATLLAAGDMGIGNTTAAAALTAALLGLPPEAVVGRGTGVGEEGLRRKRQAVARALARLHPGMGPLEVAAEVGGLELVAIAGVYLEGYEAGLPLVLDGFPVTAGALLAWKMAPGLRDHLFAGHLSREPGHRHQLEALGLRPLLDLDLALGEGTGAVLAMPLLRAAARILHMATFQEAGVSRG
;
A
#
# COMPACT_ATOMS: atom_id res chain seq x y z
N MET A 1 8.17 -2.96 1.63
CA MET A 1 8.17 -2.33 0.29
C MET A 1 7.82 -3.35 -0.77
N ALA A 2 6.58 -3.39 -1.26
CA ALA A 2 6.19 -4.22 -2.40
C ALA A 2 6.33 -3.42 -3.71
N ALA A 3 6.97 -4.02 -4.72
CA ALA A 3 7.27 -3.36 -5.98
C ALA A 3 6.76 -4.14 -7.19
N ALA A 4 6.09 -3.44 -8.10
CA ALA A 4 5.65 -3.96 -9.39
C ALA A 4 5.40 -2.85 -10.41
N ASP A 5 5.58 -3.17 -11.69
CA ASP A 5 5.26 -2.29 -12.80
C ASP A 5 3.84 -2.49 -13.31
N HIS A 6 3.32 -1.46 -13.98
CA HIS A 6 1.94 -1.45 -14.47
C HIS A 6 1.86 -1.27 -15.99
N GLY A 7 1.09 -2.11 -16.68
CA GLY A 7 0.87 -1.95 -18.12
C GLY A 7 0.08 -0.68 -18.48
N VAL A 8 -0.65 -0.11 -17.52
CA VAL A 8 -1.46 1.12 -17.72
C VAL A 8 -0.60 2.37 -17.98
N VAL A 9 0.70 2.32 -17.75
CA VAL A 9 1.62 3.41 -18.12
C VAL A 9 1.56 3.74 -19.62
N ALA A 10 1.18 2.78 -20.46
CA ALA A 10 0.94 2.98 -21.90
C ALA A 10 -0.19 3.98 -22.19
N GLU A 11 -1.07 4.26 -21.23
CA GLU A 11 -2.13 5.28 -21.32
C GLU A 11 -1.65 6.67 -20.86
N GLY A 12 -0.34 6.86 -20.59
CA GLY A 12 0.22 8.17 -20.23
C GLY A 12 -0.30 8.71 -18.89
N VAL A 13 -0.46 7.85 -17.90
CA VAL A 13 -1.03 8.17 -16.57
C VAL A 13 -0.01 8.61 -15.53
N SER A 14 1.28 8.61 -15.86
CA SER A 14 2.39 9.00 -14.99
C SER A 14 3.27 10.03 -15.69
N ALA A 15 3.88 10.93 -14.91
CA ALA A 15 4.92 11.85 -15.38
C ALA A 15 6.30 11.18 -15.48
N TYR A 16 6.50 10.04 -14.81
CA TYR A 16 7.77 9.31 -14.78
C TYR A 16 7.77 8.11 -15.73
N PRO A 17 8.92 7.76 -16.32
CA PRO A 17 9.07 6.57 -17.15
C PRO A 17 9.00 5.29 -16.30
N GLN A 18 8.58 4.18 -16.92
CA GLN A 18 8.37 2.89 -16.24
C GLN A 18 9.64 2.37 -15.53
N GLU A 19 10.82 2.62 -16.10
CA GLU A 19 12.10 2.19 -15.54
C GLU A 19 12.40 2.72 -14.12
N VAL A 20 11.74 3.81 -13.70
CA VAL A 20 11.89 4.38 -12.35
C VAL A 20 11.50 3.37 -11.28
N THR A 21 10.56 2.45 -11.52
CA THR A 21 10.24 1.38 -10.56
C THR A 21 11.48 0.56 -10.20
N ARG A 22 12.20 0.06 -11.21
CA ARG A 22 13.42 -0.74 -11.01
C ARG A 22 14.55 0.07 -10.41
N GLN A 23 14.73 1.31 -10.87
CA GLN A 23 15.76 2.21 -10.34
C GLN A 23 15.53 2.52 -8.86
N MET A 24 14.28 2.77 -8.46
CA MET A 24 13.93 3.01 -7.05
C MET A 24 14.08 1.75 -6.20
N VAL A 25 13.81 0.56 -6.73
CA VAL A 25 14.12 -0.68 -6.01
C VAL A 25 15.62 -0.77 -5.71
N LEU A 26 16.49 -0.52 -6.68
CA LEU A 26 17.93 -0.48 -6.43
C LEU A 26 18.30 0.60 -5.40
N ASN A 27 17.64 1.76 -5.45
CA ASN A 27 17.83 2.84 -4.47
C ASN A 27 17.41 2.45 -3.03
N PHE A 28 16.32 1.68 -2.88
CA PHE A 28 15.91 1.14 -1.57
C PHE A 28 16.98 0.21 -0.99
N LEU A 29 17.57 -0.64 -1.84
CA LEU A 29 18.60 -1.60 -1.43
C LEU A 29 19.92 -0.90 -1.08
N SER A 30 20.23 0.22 -1.73
CA SER A 30 21.40 1.05 -1.41
C SER A 30 21.17 2.06 -0.28
N GLY A 31 19.97 2.15 0.29
CA GLY A 31 19.68 3.04 1.41
C GLY A 31 19.41 4.51 1.04
N GLY A 32 19.22 4.83 -0.24
CA GLY A 32 19.18 6.22 -0.72
C GLY A 32 17.79 6.83 -0.85
N ALA A 33 16.72 6.09 -0.56
CA ALA A 33 15.34 6.61 -0.66
C ALA A 33 14.83 7.20 0.67
N ALA A 34 13.72 7.93 0.60
CA ALA A 34 13.10 8.53 1.78
C ALA A 34 12.69 7.48 2.82
N ILE A 35 12.12 6.34 2.38
CA ILE A 35 11.77 5.24 3.29
C ILE A 35 12.97 4.75 4.10
N ASN A 36 14.17 4.69 3.51
CA ASN A 36 15.38 4.27 4.23
C ASN A 36 15.75 5.25 5.35
N GLN A 37 15.66 6.55 5.06
CA GLN A 37 16.00 7.60 6.01
C GLN A 37 14.99 7.65 7.17
N PHE A 38 13.69 7.56 6.87
CA PHE A 38 12.66 7.57 7.91
C PHE A 38 12.70 6.28 8.74
N ALA A 39 12.93 5.13 8.11
CA ALA A 39 13.05 3.86 8.82
C ALA A 39 14.22 3.85 9.81
N LEU A 40 15.36 4.46 9.46
CA LEU A 40 16.48 4.65 10.38
C LEU A 40 16.08 5.45 11.62
N THR A 41 15.37 6.56 11.44
CA THR A 41 14.94 7.41 12.57
C THR A 41 13.83 6.80 13.42
N ALA A 42 13.06 5.88 12.82
CA ALA A 42 11.91 5.26 13.45
C ALA A 42 12.20 3.85 13.99
N ASP A 43 13.45 3.40 14.02
CA ASP A 43 13.83 2.03 14.43
C ASP A 43 12.98 0.98 13.70
N CYS A 44 13.02 1.01 12.36
CA CYS A 44 12.21 0.18 11.50
C CYS A 44 13.10 -0.57 10.49
N ALA A 45 12.93 -1.88 10.40
CA ALA A 45 13.59 -2.68 9.37
C ALA A 45 12.91 -2.49 8.01
N VAL A 46 13.70 -2.45 6.92
CA VAL A 46 13.20 -2.30 5.56
C VAL A 46 13.43 -3.58 4.76
N TYR A 47 12.34 -4.20 4.33
CA TYR A 47 12.35 -5.31 3.37
C TYR A 47 11.74 -4.85 2.05
N VAL A 48 12.39 -5.22 0.95
CA VAL A 48 11.91 -5.00 -0.41
C VAL A 48 11.44 -6.32 -0.98
N LEU A 49 10.25 -6.32 -1.59
CA LEU A 49 9.61 -7.45 -2.21
C LEU A 49 9.32 -7.09 -3.67
N ASP A 50 9.99 -7.77 -4.59
CA ASP A 50 9.69 -7.67 -6.02
C ASP A 50 8.66 -8.75 -6.38
N VAL A 51 7.44 -8.31 -6.72
CA VAL A 51 6.37 -9.19 -7.24
C VAL A 51 6.05 -8.94 -8.71
N GLY A 52 6.62 -7.90 -9.32
CA GLY A 52 6.31 -7.63 -10.72
C GLY A 52 7.09 -6.51 -11.37
N VAL A 53 8.32 -6.23 -10.94
CA VAL A 53 9.17 -5.22 -11.59
C VAL A 53 9.59 -5.71 -12.98
N VAL A 54 9.55 -4.83 -13.98
CA VAL A 54 10.08 -5.13 -15.32
C VAL A 54 11.61 -5.09 -15.27
N GLY A 55 12.21 -6.20 -15.71
CA GLY A 55 13.66 -6.38 -15.74
C GLY A 55 14.22 -7.12 -14.52
N GLU A 56 15.49 -7.49 -14.63
CA GLU A 56 16.19 -8.28 -13.63
C GLU A 56 16.73 -7.43 -12.49
N LEU A 57 16.68 -8.00 -11.28
CA LEU A 57 17.25 -7.44 -10.06
C LEU A 57 18.30 -8.42 -9.49
N PRO A 58 19.44 -7.91 -8.98
CA PRO A 58 20.46 -8.75 -8.39
C PRO A 58 19.96 -9.40 -7.09
N ASP A 59 20.63 -10.46 -6.64
CA ASP A 59 20.42 -10.97 -5.28
C ASP A 59 20.85 -9.91 -4.25
N HIS A 60 20.05 -9.75 -3.20
CA HIS A 60 20.36 -8.83 -2.10
C HIS A 60 19.67 -9.33 -0.81
N PRO A 61 20.31 -9.25 0.37
CA PRO A 61 19.75 -9.78 1.62
C PRO A 61 18.41 -9.13 2.01
N GLY A 62 18.25 -7.83 1.71
CA GLY A 62 17.02 -7.06 1.92
C GLY A 62 15.99 -7.17 0.79
N LEU A 63 16.23 -7.99 -0.25
CA LEU A 63 15.33 -8.20 -1.38
C LEU A 63 14.76 -9.63 -1.37
N LEU A 64 13.43 -9.73 -1.44
CA LEU A 64 12.73 -10.96 -1.75
C LEU A 64 12.32 -10.92 -3.22
N LYS A 65 12.93 -11.79 -4.04
CA LYS A 65 12.59 -11.95 -5.45
C LYS A 65 11.45 -12.96 -5.60
N ARG A 66 10.24 -12.47 -5.78
CA ARG A 66 9.01 -13.25 -5.98
C ARG A 66 8.24 -12.76 -7.21
N LYS A 67 8.99 -12.40 -8.25
CA LYS A 67 8.43 -11.83 -9.48
C LYS A 67 7.39 -12.78 -10.07
N VAL A 68 6.13 -12.35 -10.07
CA VAL A 68 5.00 -13.11 -10.60
C VAL A 68 4.97 -13.05 -12.12
N ARG A 69 5.24 -11.85 -12.67
CA ARG A 69 5.33 -11.53 -14.10
C ARG A 69 6.04 -10.16 -14.29
N PRO A 70 6.57 -9.82 -15.47
CA PRO A 70 7.19 -8.51 -15.71
C PRO A 70 6.12 -7.41 -15.92
N GLY A 71 5.59 -6.89 -14.81
CA GLY A 71 4.52 -5.91 -14.79
C GLY A 71 3.13 -6.48 -15.12
N THR A 72 2.09 -5.80 -14.66
CA THR A 72 0.70 -6.13 -15.03
C THR A 72 0.44 -5.85 -16.52
N ALA A 73 -0.59 -6.49 -17.06
CA ALA A 73 -1.17 -6.05 -18.33
C ALA A 73 -1.84 -4.67 -18.17
N ASN A 74 -2.21 -4.04 -19.28
CA ASN A 74 -2.86 -2.73 -19.25
C ASN A 74 -4.32 -2.86 -18.78
N LEU A 75 -4.57 -2.52 -17.52
CA LEU A 75 -5.89 -2.58 -16.87
C LEU A 75 -6.99 -1.81 -17.62
N ALA A 76 -6.64 -0.83 -18.46
CA ALA A 76 -7.59 -0.06 -19.26
C ALA A 76 -8.09 -0.82 -20.50
N ARG A 77 -7.46 -1.96 -20.85
CA ARG A 77 -7.74 -2.74 -22.06
C ARG A 77 -8.15 -4.18 -21.77
N GLY A 78 -7.90 -4.67 -20.57
CA GLY A 78 -8.22 -6.04 -20.13
C GLY A 78 -7.78 -6.26 -18.68
N PRO A 79 -7.86 -7.50 -18.16
CA PRO A 79 -7.46 -7.82 -16.80
C PRO A 79 -6.01 -7.43 -16.55
N ALA A 80 -5.72 -6.86 -15.39
CA ALA A 80 -4.36 -6.51 -14.98
C ALA A 80 -3.47 -7.76 -14.79
N MET A 81 -4.05 -8.82 -14.25
CA MET A 81 -3.40 -10.12 -14.03
C MET A 81 -4.46 -11.24 -14.04
N THR A 82 -4.00 -12.48 -14.14
CA THR A 82 -4.84 -13.67 -13.96
C THR A 82 -5.13 -13.93 -12.48
N PRO A 83 -6.19 -14.68 -12.13
CA PRO A 83 -6.46 -15.08 -10.75
C PRO A 83 -5.28 -15.79 -10.09
N GLU A 84 -4.60 -16.68 -10.81
CA GLU A 84 -3.45 -17.43 -10.30
C GLU A 84 -2.25 -16.52 -10.02
N GLU A 85 -2.08 -15.46 -10.81
CA GLU A 85 -1.07 -14.43 -10.57
C GLU A 85 -1.41 -13.59 -9.34
N ALA A 86 -2.69 -13.26 -9.13
CA ALA A 86 -3.14 -12.55 -7.93
C ALA A 86 -2.91 -13.38 -6.66
N GLU A 87 -3.21 -14.68 -6.68
CA GLU A 87 -2.91 -15.60 -5.57
C GLU A 87 -1.40 -15.65 -5.28
N ARG A 88 -0.55 -15.77 -6.31
CA ARG A 88 0.90 -15.75 -6.13
C ARG A 88 1.41 -14.43 -5.54
N ALA A 89 0.87 -13.30 -5.98
CA ALA A 89 1.22 -11.99 -5.43
C ALA A 89 0.80 -11.87 -3.95
N LEU A 90 -0.39 -12.37 -3.60
CA LEU A 90 -0.89 -12.39 -2.23
C LEU A 90 0.01 -13.24 -1.32
N LEU A 91 0.37 -14.44 -1.78
CA LEU A 91 1.27 -15.36 -1.06
C LEU A 91 2.67 -14.75 -0.89
N ALA A 92 3.21 -14.07 -1.89
CA ALA A 92 4.49 -13.37 -1.81
C ALA A 92 4.47 -12.25 -0.77
N GLY A 93 3.35 -11.51 -0.68
CA GLY A 93 3.11 -10.52 0.36
C GLY A 93 3.13 -11.11 1.77
N ARG A 94 2.38 -12.21 1.96
CA ARG A 94 2.35 -12.97 3.22
C ARG A 94 3.73 -13.48 3.61
N GLU A 95 4.49 -14.03 2.66
CA GLU A 95 5.84 -14.52 2.89
C GLU A 95 6.78 -13.41 3.38
N ALA A 96 6.73 -12.23 2.75
CA ALA A 96 7.56 -11.09 3.15
C ALA A 96 7.23 -10.61 4.58
N ALA A 97 5.94 -10.53 4.91
CA ALA A 97 5.50 -10.21 6.26
C ALA A 97 5.94 -11.25 7.28
N ARG A 98 5.77 -12.55 6.97
CA ARG A 98 6.21 -13.65 7.85
C ARG A 98 7.69 -13.57 8.17
N ARG A 99 8.52 -13.24 7.18
CA ARG A 99 9.96 -13.01 7.39
C ARG A 99 10.20 -11.84 8.35
N ALA A 100 9.58 -10.68 8.11
CA ALA A 100 9.72 -9.53 9.00
C ALA A 100 9.28 -9.83 10.44
N ILE A 101 8.20 -10.59 10.61
CA ILE A 101 7.69 -11.03 11.91
C ILE A 101 8.66 -11.99 12.60
N ALA A 102 9.17 -12.99 11.89
CA ALA A 102 10.15 -13.93 12.41
C ALA A 102 11.47 -13.26 12.83
N GLU A 103 11.81 -12.14 12.19
CA GLU A 103 12.97 -11.31 12.51
C GLU A 103 12.68 -10.26 13.61
N GLY A 104 11.50 -10.28 14.23
CA GLY A 104 11.19 -9.54 15.46
C GLY A 104 10.30 -8.31 15.29
N ALA A 105 9.62 -8.13 14.16
CA ALA A 105 8.69 -7.03 13.97
C ALA A 105 7.54 -7.07 15.00
N THR A 106 7.36 -5.98 15.75
CA THR A 106 6.24 -5.79 16.70
C THR A 106 5.18 -4.80 16.20
N LEU A 107 5.51 -4.04 15.15
CA LEU A 107 4.64 -3.22 14.34
C LEU A 107 4.93 -3.56 12.88
N LEU A 108 3.90 -3.64 12.05
CA LEU A 108 4.08 -3.93 10.62
C LEU A 108 3.49 -2.81 9.77
N ALA A 109 4.25 -2.32 8.81
CA ALA A 109 3.79 -1.39 7.79
C ALA A 109 4.04 -1.99 6.40
N ALA A 110 3.16 -1.66 5.46
CA ALA A 110 3.43 -1.88 4.05
C ALA A 110 3.84 -0.57 3.37
N GLY A 111 4.49 -0.71 2.23
CA GLY A 111 4.89 0.40 1.38
C GLY A 111 4.87 -0.04 -0.07
N ASP A 112 4.61 0.89 -0.98
CA ASP A 112 4.43 0.63 -2.41
C ASP A 112 5.55 1.24 -3.26
N MET A 113 5.88 0.59 -4.38
CA MET A 113 6.66 1.21 -5.45
C MET A 113 6.20 0.67 -6.80
N GLY A 114 5.60 1.53 -7.62
CA GLY A 114 5.19 1.15 -8.96
C GLY A 114 4.75 2.33 -9.80
N ILE A 115 5.43 2.58 -10.91
CA ILE A 115 5.01 3.66 -11.81
C ILE A 115 3.64 3.34 -12.41
N GLY A 116 2.71 4.29 -12.25
CA GLY A 116 1.31 4.16 -12.69
C GLY A 116 0.37 3.56 -11.64
N ASN A 117 0.87 3.14 -10.48
CA ASN A 117 0.08 2.42 -9.48
C ASN A 117 -1.08 3.22 -8.88
N THR A 118 -1.02 4.56 -8.84
CA THR A 118 -2.14 5.39 -8.38
C THR A 118 -3.40 5.22 -9.24
N THR A 119 -3.26 4.80 -10.51
CA THR A 119 -4.40 4.45 -11.38
C THR A 119 -5.00 3.09 -10.98
N ALA A 120 -4.16 2.09 -10.75
CA ALA A 120 -4.59 0.78 -10.27
C ALA A 120 -5.22 0.86 -8.87
N ALA A 121 -4.63 1.66 -7.97
CA ALA A 121 -5.16 1.92 -6.64
C ALA A 121 -6.52 2.62 -6.69
N ALA A 122 -6.71 3.58 -7.59
CA ALA A 122 -8.01 4.21 -7.82
C ALA A 122 -9.04 3.22 -8.35
N ALA A 123 -8.69 2.39 -9.33
CA ALA A 123 -9.61 1.39 -9.87
C ALA A 123 -10.02 0.36 -8.80
N LEU A 124 -9.07 -0.14 -8.03
CA LEU A 124 -9.32 -1.06 -6.93
C LEU A 124 -10.18 -0.42 -5.84
N THR A 125 -9.87 0.80 -5.44
CA THR A 125 -10.64 1.54 -4.42
C THR A 125 -12.08 1.78 -4.88
N ALA A 126 -12.26 2.27 -6.11
CA ALA A 126 -13.59 2.47 -6.69
C ALA A 126 -14.40 1.18 -6.72
N ALA A 127 -13.78 0.07 -7.15
CA ALA A 127 -14.43 -1.22 -7.22
C ALA A 127 -14.87 -1.75 -5.84
N LEU A 128 -13.99 -1.69 -4.84
CA LEU A 128 -14.26 -2.24 -3.50
C LEU A 128 -15.21 -1.38 -2.66
N LEU A 129 -15.31 -0.08 -2.95
CA LEU A 129 -16.14 0.88 -2.22
C LEU A 129 -17.38 1.35 -2.97
N GLY A 130 -17.54 0.99 -4.25
CA GLY A 130 -18.64 1.47 -5.09
C GLY A 130 -18.58 2.97 -5.37
N LEU A 131 -17.37 3.52 -5.53
CA LEU A 131 -17.14 4.95 -5.76
C LEU A 131 -16.92 5.27 -7.25
N PRO A 132 -17.33 6.45 -7.72
CA PRO A 132 -17.08 6.86 -9.10
C PRO A 132 -15.59 7.25 -9.30
N PRO A 133 -15.04 7.15 -10.53
CA PRO A 133 -13.66 7.52 -10.83
C PRO A 133 -13.27 8.92 -10.34
N GLU A 134 -14.21 9.87 -10.37
CA GLU A 134 -14.01 11.26 -9.99
C GLU A 134 -13.63 11.43 -8.52
N ALA A 135 -14.12 10.54 -7.65
CA ALA A 135 -13.87 10.58 -6.21
C ALA A 135 -12.48 10.04 -5.84
N VAL A 136 -11.96 9.10 -6.62
CA VAL A 136 -10.75 8.34 -6.26
C VAL A 136 -9.50 8.73 -7.05
N VAL A 137 -9.66 9.43 -8.18
CA VAL A 137 -8.53 9.78 -9.04
C VAL A 137 -7.92 11.13 -8.65
N GLY A 138 -6.67 11.10 -8.17
CA GLY A 138 -5.83 12.27 -7.93
C GLY A 138 -4.71 12.46 -8.97
N ARG A 139 -3.84 13.45 -8.70
CA ARG A 139 -2.71 13.81 -9.58
C ARG A 139 -1.54 12.82 -9.51
N GLY A 140 -1.52 11.91 -8.54
CA GLY A 140 -0.45 10.94 -8.35
C GLY A 140 0.92 11.62 -8.35
N THR A 141 1.79 11.20 -9.27
CA THR A 141 3.15 11.72 -9.46
C THR A 141 3.23 13.14 -10.04
N GLY A 142 2.13 13.89 -10.06
CA GLY A 142 2.09 15.30 -10.50
C GLY A 142 1.56 15.53 -11.91
N VAL A 143 0.63 14.71 -12.39
CA VAL A 143 0.05 14.90 -13.73
C VAL A 143 -0.89 16.11 -13.79
N GLY A 144 -0.96 16.77 -14.95
CA GLY A 144 -1.94 17.82 -15.25
C GLY A 144 -3.33 17.27 -15.59
N GLU A 145 -4.25 18.14 -16.03
CA GLU A 145 -5.65 17.81 -16.31
C GLU A 145 -5.83 16.70 -17.37
N GLU A 146 -4.97 16.67 -18.40
CA GLU A 146 -5.03 15.59 -19.39
C GLU A 146 -4.66 14.23 -18.79
N GLY A 147 -3.66 14.19 -17.91
CA GLY A 147 -3.29 12.97 -17.20
C GLY A 147 -4.40 12.52 -16.27
N LEU A 148 -5.03 13.46 -15.56
CA LEU A 148 -6.20 13.19 -14.72
C LEU A 148 -7.36 12.59 -15.54
N ARG A 149 -7.63 13.14 -16.73
CA ARG A 149 -8.63 12.59 -17.67
C ARG A 149 -8.29 11.16 -18.09
N ARG A 150 -7.03 10.90 -18.47
CA ARG A 150 -6.58 9.55 -18.88
C ARG A 150 -6.69 8.55 -17.73
N LYS A 151 -6.35 8.95 -16.50
CA LYS A 151 -6.53 8.14 -15.29
C LYS A 151 -8.00 7.80 -15.06
N ARG A 152 -8.90 8.78 -15.07
CA ARG A 152 -10.35 8.55 -14.91
C ARG A 152 -10.91 7.62 -15.98
N GLN A 153 -10.47 7.77 -17.23
CA GLN A 153 -10.88 6.88 -18.33
C GLN A 153 -10.37 5.45 -18.16
N ALA A 154 -9.11 5.27 -17.75
CA ALA A 154 -8.55 3.94 -17.46
C ALA A 154 -9.33 3.25 -16.33
N VAL A 155 -9.62 3.99 -15.25
CA VAL A 155 -10.44 3.50 -14.13
C VAL A 155 -11.83 3.12 -14.60
N ALA A 156 -12.53 3.99 -15.35
CA ALA A 156 -13.86 3.71 -15.85
C ALA A 156 -13.92 2.44 -16.73
N ARG A 157 -12.92 2.24 -17.61
CA ARG A 157 -12.82 1.04 -18.45
C ARG A 157 -12.57 -0.23 -17.64
N ALA A 158 -11.79 -0.13 -16.57
CA ALA A 158 -11.55 -1.25 -15.67
C ALA A 158 -12.83 -1.64 -14.91
N LEU A 159 -13.53 -0.65 -14.36
CA LEU A 159 -14.80 -0.86 -13.64
C LEU A 159 -15.89 -1.46 -14.53
N ALA A 160 -15.94 -1.09 -15.82
CA ALA A 160 -16.92 -1.60 -16.76
C ALA A 160 -16.83 -3.12 -17.03
N ARG A 161 -15.72 -3.76 -16.66
CA ARG A 161 -15.56 -5.23 -16.78
C ARG A 161 -16.05 -5.99 -15.55
N LEU A 162 -16.27 -5.29 -14.44
CA LEU A 162 -16.71 -5.90 -13.19
C LEU A 162 -18.21 -6.19 -13.24
N HIS A 163 -18.62 -7.26 -12.57
CA HIS A 163 -20.03 -7.61 -12.40
C HIS A 163 -20.32 -8.02 -10.95
N PRO A 164 -21.59 -7.91 -10.49
CA PRO A 164 -21.97 -8.41 -9.17
C PRO A 164 -21.61 -9.88 -9.00
N GLY A 165 -21.20 -10.25 -7.78
CA GLY A 165 -20.84 -11.63 -7.42
C GLY A 165 -19.34 -11.96 -7.51
N MET A 166 -18.52 -11.10 -8.10
CA MET A 166 -17.06 -11.27 -8.06
C MET A 166 -16.52 -11.13 -6.64
N GLY A 167 -15.63 -12.05 -6.25
CA GLY A 167 -14.88 -11.99 -5.01
C GLY A 167 -13.84 -10.86 -5.01
N PRO A 168 -13.37 -10.41 -3.83
CA PRO A 168 -12.46 -9.27 -3.73
C PRO A 168 -11.11 -9.50 -4.44
N LEU A 169 -10.59 -10.73 -4.42
CA LEU A 169 -9.34 -11.06 -5.12
C LEU A 169 -9.52 -11.11 -6.64
N GLU A 170 -10.68 -11.56 -7.14
CA GLU A 170 -11.01 -11.54 -8.57
C GLU A 170 -11.12 -10.08 -9.07
N VAL A 171 -11.76 -9.22 -8.29
CA VAL A 171 -11.79 -7.77 -8.56
C VAL A 171 -10.37 -7.21 -8.63
N ALA A 172 -9.50 -7.56 -7.67
CA ALA A 172 -8.12 -7.10 -7.67
C ALA A 172 -7.30 -7.62 -8.86
N ALA A 173 -7.56 -8.86 -9.31
CA ALA A 173 -6.93 -9.41 -10.49
C ALA A 173 -7.32 -8.64 -11.77
N GLU A 174 -8.59 -8.23 -11.86
CA GLU A 174 -9.09 -7.46 -13.00
C GLU A 174 -8.53 -6.04 -13.07
N VAL A 175 -8.52 -5.30 -11.95
CA VAL A 175 -8.32 -3.84 -11.98
C VAL A 175 -7.13 -3.33 -11.17
N GLY A 176 -6.48 -4.20 -10.39
CA GLY A 176 -5.46 -3.83 -9.43
C GLY A 176 -4.02 -3.87 -9.97
N GLY A 177 -3.08 -3.99 -9.03
CA GLY A 177 -1.64 -4.10 -9.25
C GLY A 177 -1.06 -5.25 -8.44
N LEU A 178 -0.01 -5.89 -8.94
CA LEU A 178 0.61 -7.04 -8.25
C LEU A 178 1.10 -6.64 -6.87
N GLU A 179 1.70 -5.46 -6.74
CA GLU A 179 2.15 -4.92 -5.46
C GLU A 179 0.98 -4.57 -4.54
N LEU A 180 -0.16 -4.12 -5.08
CA LEU A 180 -1.36 -3.85 -4.27
C LEU A 180 -1.92 -5.14 -3.66
N VAL A 181 -1.91 -6.23 -4.43
CA VAL A 181 -2.30 -7.56 -3.96
C VAL A 181 -1.27 -8.11 -2.95
N ALA A 182 0.02 -7.91 -3.20
CA ALA A 182 1.06 -8.27 -2.23
C ALA A 182 0.94 -7.48 -0.92
N ILE A 183 0.61 -6.20 -0.98
CA ILE A 183 0.34 -5.37 0.21
C ILE A 183 -0.85 -5.93 1.00
N ALA A 184 -1.91 -6.39 0.32
CA ALA A 184 -3.00 -7.08 1.01
C ALA A 184 -2.50 -8.34 1.74
N GLY A 185 -1.61 -9.10 1.12
CA GLY A 185 -0.97 -10.25 1.73
C GLY A 185 -0.14 -9.90 2.97
N VAL A 186 0.60 -8.79 2.93
CA VAL A 186 1.37 -8.27 4.08
C VAL A 186 0.45 -8.02 5.28
N TYR A 187 -0.67 -7.32 5.04
CA TYR A 187 -1.62 -7.00 6.11
C TYR A 187 -2.39 -8.22 6.62
N LEU A 188 -2.76 -9.17 5.75
CA LEU A 188 -3.41 -10.41 6.17
C LEU A 188 -2.50 -11.25 7.08
N GLU A 189 -1.22 -11.40 6.73
CA GLU A 189 -0.27 -12.14 7.56
C GLU A 189 -0.03 -11.44 8.91
N GLY A 190 0.15 -10.12 8.89
CA GLY A 190 0.32 -9.35 10.12
C GLY A 190 -0.91 -9.40 11.03
N TYR A 191 -2.11 -9.40 10.44
CA TYR A 191 -3.38 -9.56 11.15
C TYR A 191 -3.49 -10.94 11.82
N GLU A 192 -3.19 -12.00 11.08
CA GLU A 192 -3.19 -13.38 11.63
C GLU A 192 -2.13 -13.57 12.72
N ALA A 193 -1.02 -12.83 12.65
CA ALA A 193 -0.01 -12.77 13.70
C ALA A 193 -0.39 -11.87 14.90
N GLY A 194 -1.53 -11.19 14.85
CA GLY A 194 -2.04 -10.34 15.93
C GLY A 194 -1.28 -9.03 16.11
N LEU A 195 -0.55 -8.55 15.08
CA LEU A 195 0.24 -7.32 15.18
C LEU A 195 -0.59 -6.06 14.89
N PRO A 196 -0.20 -4.89 15.43
CA PRO A 196 -0.66 -3.60 14.95
C PRO A 196 -0.10 -3.31 13.54
N LEU A 197 -0.99 -2.85 12.66
CA LEU A 197 -0.73 -2.66 11.24
C LEU A 197 -0.83 -1.17 10.88
N VAL A 198 0.19 -0.59 10.28
CA VAL A 198 0.24 0.85 10.01
C VAL A 198 0.09 1.13 8.53
N LEU A 199 -0.93 1.92 8.19
CA LEU A 199 -1.22 2.36 6.82
C LEU A 199 -0.35 3.55 6.43
N ASP A 200 0.04 3.56 5.17
CA ASP A 200 0.77 4.66 4.53
C ASP A 200 -0.19 5.53 3.71
N GLY A 201 0.07 5.72 2.41
CA GLY A 201 -0.73 6.54 1.51
C GLY A 201 -1.72 5.73 0.66
N PHE A 202 -2.29 6.41 -0.34
CA PHE A 202 -3.38 5.92 -1.17
C PHE A 202 -3.18 4.52 -1.80
N PRO A 203 -2.03 4.19 -2.44
CA PRO A 203 -1.84 2.85 -3.01
C PRO A 203 -1.77 1.76 -1.95
N VAL A 204 -1.03 2.00 -0.87
CA VAL A 204 -0.91 1.05 0.25
C VAL A 204 -2.27 0.80 0.90
N THR A 205 -3.03 1.86 1.16
CA THR A 205 -4.37 1.74 1.74
C THR A 205 -5.35 1.06 0.79
N ALA A 206 -5.18 1.14 -0.54
CA ALA A 206 -5.97 0.33 -1.48
C ALA A 206 -5.71 -1.18 -1.30
N GLY A 207 -4.47 -1.59 -1.05
CA GLY A 207 -4.13 -2.96 -0.67
C GLY A 207 -4.72 -3.37 0.70
N ALA A 208 -4.77 -2.43 1.67
CA ALA A 208 -5.43 -2.67 2.95
C ALA A 208 -6.95 -2.86 2.81
N LEU A 209 -7.60 -2.12 1.91
CA LEU A 209 -9.02 -2.34 1.60
C LEU A 209 -9.27 -3.74 1.04
N LEU A 210 -8.39 -4.22 0.14
CA LEU A 210 -8.48 -5.59 -0.37
C LEU A 210 -8.36 -6.61 0.79
N ALA A 211 -7.35 -6.45 1.65
CA ALA A 211 -7.19 -7.30 2.83
C ALA A 211 -8.42 -7.28 3.75
N TRP A 212 -8.98 -6.09 4.02
CA TRP A 212 -10.18 -5.94 4.84
C TRP A 212 -11.42 -6.61 4.22
N LYS A 213 -11.60 -6.52 2.89
CA LYS A 213 -12.69 -7.21 2.21
C LYS A 213 -12.56 -8.74 2.26
N MET A 214 -11.33 -9.24 2.38
CA MET A 214 -11.05 -10.68 2.56
C MET A 214 -11.16 -11.12 4.03
N ALA A 215 -10.83 -10.24 4.98
CA ALA A 215 -10.86 -10.50 6.42
C ALA A 215 -11.47 -9.30 7.17
N PRO A 216 -12.78 -9.28 7.44
CA PRO A 216 -13.46 -8.10 8.00
C PRO A 216 -12.92 -7.58 9.34
N GLY A 217 -12.43 -8.49 10.21
CA GLY A 217 -11.85 -8.13 11.51
C GLY A 217 -10.45 -7.49 11.44
N LEU A 218 -9.80 -7.50 10.27
CA LEU A 218 -8.47 -6.92 10.07
C LEU A 218 -8.44 -5.42 10.41
N ARG A 219 -9.57 -4.73 10.22
CA ARG A 219 -9.72 -3.30 10.50
C ARG A 219 -9.38 -2.93 11.95
N ASP A 220 -9.63 -3.82 12.90
CA ASP A 220 -9.39 -3.55 14.33
C ASP A 220 -7.88 -3.52 14.68
N HIS A 221 -7.03 -3.93 13.74
CA HIS A 221 -5.58 -3.89 13.85
C HIS A 221 -4.95 -2.71 13.07
N LEU A 222 -5.73 -1.99 12.27
CA LEU A 222 -5.23 -0.94 11.40
C LEU A 222 -5.08 0.41 12.13
N PHE A 223 -3.97 1.08 11.90
CA PHE A 223 -3.68 2.44 12.33
C PHE A 223 -3.35 3.28 11.10
N ALA A 224 -4.07 4.39 10.89
CA ALA A 224 -3.80 5.29 9.78
C ALA A 224 -2.58 6.17 10.09
N GLY A 225 -1.43 5.91 9.45
CA GLY A 225 -0.20 6.65 9.69
C GLY A 225 -0.33 8.13 9.33
N HIS A 226 -0.84 8.43 8.14
CA HIS A 226 -1.13 9.81 7.73
C HIS A 226 -2.39 9.94 6.88
N LEU A 227 -2.78 11.18 6.59
CA LEU A 227 -3.57 11.54 5.42
C LEU A 227 -2.63 12.01 4.29
N SER A 228 -2.73 11.37 3.12
CA SER A 228 -1.95 11.76 1.94
C SER A 228 -2.69 12.82 1.13
N ARG A 229 -1.97 13.55 0.27
CA ARG A 229 -2.55 14.52 -0.67
C ARG A 229 -3.49 13.90 -1.72
N GLU A 230 -3.36 12.59 -2.00
CA GLU A 230 -4.25 11.92 -2.97
C GLU A 230 -5.72 11.96 -2.47
N PRO A 231 -6.66 12.55 -3.23
CA PRO A 231 -8.04 12.78 -2.77
C PRO A 231 -8.76 11.51 -2.33
N GLY A 232 -8.53 10.41 -3.04
CA GLY A 232 -9.15 9.12 -2.73
C GLY A 232 -8.76 8.55 -1.37
N HIS A 233 -7.66 9.00 -0.76
CA HIS A 233 -7.22 8.45 0.52
C HIS A 233 -8.19 8.77 1.66
N ARG A 234 -8.81 9.96 1.64
CA ARG A 234 -9.85 10.33 2.61
C ARG A 234 -11.01 9.33 2.58
N HIS A 235 -11.50 8.97 1.40
CA HIS A 235 -12.59 8.00 1.25
C HIS A 235 -12.22 6.60 1.74
N GLN A 236 -10.96 6.18 1.54
CA GLN A 236 -10.49 4.90 2.06
C GLN A 236 -10.48 4.91 3.60
N LEU A 237 -9.95 5.97 4.22
CA LEU A 237 -9.90 6.10 5.68
C LEU A 237 -11.30 6.21 6.31
N GLU A 238 -12.22 6.94 5.66
CA GLU A 238 -13.62 7.02 6.08
C GLU A 238 -14.32 5.65 6.02
N ALA A 239 -14.11 4.88 4.94
CA ALA A 239 -14.66 3.53 4.82
C ALA A 239 -14.09 2.57 5.88
N LEU A 240 -12.80 2.73 6.22
CA LEU A 240 -12.12 1.99 7.29
C LEU A 240 -12.44 2.53 8.69
N GLY A 241 -13.12 3.67 8.82
CA GLY A 241 -13.40 4.30 10.12
C GLY A 241 -12.13 4.70 10.90
N LEU A 242 -11.04 5.04 10.20
CA LEU A 242 -9.75 5.36 10.81
C LEU A 242 -9.46 6.85 10.79
N ARG A 243 -8.94 7.37 11.91
CA ARG A 243 -8.43 8.74 12.01
C ARG A 243 -6.92 8.75 11.71
N PRO A 244 -6.44 9.56 10.75
CA PRO A 244 -5.01 9.69 10.49
C PRO A 244 -4.27 10.28 11.71
N LEU A 245 -3.09 9.74 12.02
CA LEU A 245 -2.22 10.25 13.08
C LEU A 245 -1.49 11.53 12.65
N LEU A 246 -1.08 11.59 11.39
CA LEU A 246 -0.35 12.70 10.79
C LEU A 246 -1.12 13.32 9.62
N ASP A 247 -0.95 14.62 9.41
CA ASP A 247 -1.39 15.33 8.21
C ASP A 247 -0.30 16.34 7.85
N LEU A 248 0.62 15.91 6.98
CA LEU A 248 1.85 16.62 6.61
C LEU A 248 1.92 16.89 5.10
N ASP A 249 0.77 16.81 4.41
CA ASP A 249 0.65 16.98 2.96
C ASP A 249 1.60 16.06 2.15
N LEU A 250 1.80 14.83 2.63
CA LEU A 250 2.68 13.85 2.00
C LEU A 250 2.03 13.24 0.75
N ALA A 251 2.84 12.98 -0.28
CA ALA A 251 2.39 12.44 -1.56
C ALA A 251 3.42 11.49 -2.21
N LEU A 252 4.33 10.93 -1.42
CA LEU A 252 5.43 10.09 -1.93
C LEU A 252 5.03 8.60 -2.01
N GLY A 253 4.37 8.07 -0.98
CA GLY A 253 4.17 6.62 -0.82
C GLY A 253 5.37 5.97 -0.15
N GLU A 254 5.79 4.81 -0.64
CA GLU A 254 6.94 4.06 -0.13
C GLU A 254 6.79 3.59 1.34
N GLY A 255 5.61 3.65 1.96
CA GLY A 255 5.49 3.36 3.40
C GLY A 255 5.96 4.50 4.30
N THR A 256 6.32 5.66 3.74
CA THR A 256 6.97 6.76 4.49
C THR A 256 6.10 7.34 5.59
N GLY A 257 4.82 7.56 5.30
CA GLY A 257 3.82 8.00 6.26
C GLY A 257 3.57 7.02 7.39
N ALA A 258 3.51 5.73 7.05
CA ALA A 258 3.37 4.67 8.04
C ALA A 258 4.56 4.66 9.01
N VAL A 259 5.78 4.70 8.45
CA VAL A 259 7.02 4.66 9.25
C VAL A 259 7.18 5.92 10.10
N LEU A 260 6.87 7.11 9.58
CA LEU A 260 6.87 8.37 10.35
C LEU A 260 5.90 8.35 11.53
N ALA A 261 4.82 7.57 11.45
CA ALA A 261 3.84 7.45 12.53
C ALA A 261 4.24 6.42 13.61
N MET A 262 5.18 5.52 13.35
CA MET A 262 5.58 4.48 14.31
C MET A 262 6.05 5.04 15.67
N PRO A 263 6.87 6.11 15.75
CA PRO A 263 7.23 6.73 17.03
C PRO A 263 6.01 7.19 17.85
N LEU A 264 4.95 7.68 17.20
CA LEU A 264 3.72 8.09 17.88
C LEU A 264 2.97 6.89 18.47
N LEU A 265 2.91 5.77 17.74
CA LEU A 265 2.32 4.54 18.25
C LEU A 265 3.09 4.00 19.46
N ARG A 266 4.42 4.03 19.41
CA ARG A 266 5.26 3.67 20.56
C ARG A 266 4.99 4.60 21.75
N ALA A 267 4.93 5.90 21.53
CA ALA A 267 4.60 6.88 22.58
C ALA A 267 3.21 6.65 23.17
N ALA A 268 2.20 6.37 22.34
CA ALA A 268 0.84 6.06 22.77
C ALA A 268 0.79 4.79 23.63
N ALA A 269 1.53 3.74 23.24
CA ALA A 269 1.64 2.52 24.04
C ALA A 269 2.23 2.77 25.44
N ARG A 270 3.06 3.81 25.60
CA ARG A 270 3.64 4.19 26.91
C ARG A 270 2.66 4.91 27.84
N ILE A 271 1.53 5.41 27.35
CA ILE A 271 0.57 6.16 28.19
C ILE A 271 0.06 5.31 29.35
N LEU A 272 -0.24 4.03 29.11
CA LEU A 272 -0.69 3.10 30.16
C LEU A 272 0.40 2.74 31.18
N HIS A 273 1.65 3.13 30.95
CA HIS A 273 2.74 2.97 31.91
C HIS A 273 2.93 4.19 32.82
N MET A 274 2.14 5.25 32.63
CA MET A 274 2.12 6.38 33.57
C MET A 274 1.51 5.96 34.90
N ALA A 275 2.03 6.51 35.99
CA ALA A 275 1.44 6.31 37.31
C ALA A 275 0.01 6.86 37.34
N THR A 276 -0.89 6.14 38.00
CA THR A 276 -2.19 6.69 38.37
C THR A 276 -2.03 7.77 39.45
N PHE A 277 -3.05 8.62 39.62
CA PHE A 277 -3.09 9.60 40.71
C PHE A 277 -2.80 8.98 42.09
N GLN A 278 -3.30 7.77 42.35
CA GLN A 278 -3.08 7.08 43.63
C GLN A 278 -1.61 6.65 43.80
N GLU A 279 -1.01 6.09 42.75
CA GLU A 279 0.40 5.66 42.77
C GLU A 279 1.36 6.84 42.91
N ALA A 280 1.01 7.98 42.32
CA ALA A 280 1.80 9.22 42.39
C ALA A 280 1.54 10.07 43.65
N GLY A 281 0.59 9.68 44.50
CA GLY A 281 0.19 10.47 45.68
C GLY A 281 -0.44 11.83 45.33
N VAL A 282 -1.14 11.93 44.21
CA VAL A 282 -1.75 13.17 43.72
C VAL A 282 -3.25 13.17 44.03
N SER A 283 -3.74 14.26 44.64
CA SER A 283 -5.16 14.45 44.94
C SER A 283 -6.02 14.39 43.68
N ARG A 284 -7.17 13.71 43.76
CA ARG A 284 -8.25 13.80 42.77
C ARG A 284 -9.18 14.91 43.23
N GLY A 285 -9.32 15.97 42.42
CA GLY A 285 -10.19 17.11 42.70
C GLY A 285 -11.67 16.72 42.82
#